data_AF-A0A7S3RVA0-F1
#
_entry.id   AF-A0A7S3RVA0-F1
#
_cell.length_a   1.000
_cell.length_b   1.000
_cell.length_c   1.000
_cell.angle_alpha   90.00
_cell.angle_beta   90.00
_cell.angle_gamma   90.00
#
_symmetry.space_group_name_H-M   'P 1'
#
loop_
_entity.id
_entity.type
_entity.pdbx_description
1 polymer ?
#
loop_
_entity_poly.entity_id
_entity_poly.type
_entity_poly.pdbx_seq_one_letter_code
_entity_poly.pdbx_strand_id
1 'polypeptide(L)'
;RCFARVARRCKEADGCNAAAERWYETSIAEACCSDCVNYYSKGAGKRAADEFQAAHGRCSAKDLTARLHLPLYVRCELPRCGKWRPLPPCSPLPDPASEWHCGLWEAAARAHGTRRSSGCCAAPEELPAAAATPPLREAALVGPCRDGDLVAVTMPREAGEMQAAVLDARLPWWELSAAERRLYHGTPLEPLPRRCLAIRNLLLLLWRRRRASGRISLQEARRSVNACGLHRIWLDGALPPVFHALRRLGLINFSAGPRLSLSVPTNERGRAAPPLRVVVVGAGIAGLAAARQLRMWGHRPLVLEAQKRIGGRVRTEELGGVPVDMGAMLLVGTVGNPLVALCEQLGCRLHALDRTQCPLYDGEELLDPLVDARAQALFDGFLEETQRLREKRVPKRKASLGISEGGRWEREELRINN
;
A
#
# COMPACT_ATOMS: atom_id res chain seq x y z
N ARG A 1 -31.81 9.72 2.18
CA ARG A 1 -31.68 10.26 3.55
C ARG A 1 -30.41 11.09 3.61
N CYS A 2 -30.50 12.34 4.06
CA CYS A 2 -29.40 13.24 4.35
C CYS A 2 -28.59 12.70 5.55
N PHE A 3 -27.36 12.26 5.32
CA PHE A 3 -26.50 11.81 6.42
C PHE A 3 -26.05 12.95 7.34
N ALA A 4 -26.02 14.19 6.85
CA ALA A 4 -25.42 15.32 7.58
C ALA A 4 -26.32 15.91 8.68
N ARG A 5 -27.61 16.11 8.39
CA ARG A 5 -28.63 16.64 9.33
C ARG A 5 -28.21 17.87 10.15
N VAL A 6 -27.32 18.72 9.62
CA VAL A 6 -26.79 19.91 10.34
C VAL A 6 -27.59 21.19 10.13
N ALA A 7 -28.24 21.34 8.98
CA ALA A 7 -29.02 22.52 8.69
C ALA A 7 -30.39 22.44 9.39
N ARG A 8 -30.86 23.55 9.95
CA ARG A 8 -32.24 23.65 10.50
C ARG A 8 -33.31 23.31 9.45
N ARG A 9 -33.04 23.62 8.18
CA ARG A 9 -33.91 23.29 7.02
C ARG A 9 -33.51 21.98 6.33
N CYS A 10 -32.79 21.09 7.01
CA CYS A 10 -32.44 19.79 6.45
C CYS A 10 -33.70 19.07 5.98
N LYS A 11 -33.68 18.58 4.73
CA LYS A 11 -34.82 17.91 4.07
C LYS A 11 -35.14 16.50 4.62
N GLU A 12 -34.66 16.21 5.82
CA GLU A 12 -34.97 15.01 6.59
C GLU A 12 -35.10 15.31 8.10
N ALA A 13 -34.83 16.55 8.55
CA ALA A 13 -35.26 16.95 9.88
C ALA A 13 -36.80 16.94 9.89
N ASP A 14 -37.41 16.32 10.90
CA ASP A 14 -38.87 16.25 11.12
C ASP A 14 -39.66 15.25 10.25
N GLY A 15 -39.04 14.20 9.71
CA GLY A 15 -39.76 13.04 9.13
C GLY A 15 -40.43 13.29 7.77
N CYS A 16 -40.34 14.50 7.23
CA CYS A 16 -40.73 14.83 5.87
C CYS A 16 -39.61 14.46 4.90
N ASN A 17 -39.85 13.48 4.01
CA ASN A 17 -39.06 13.29 2.79
C ASN A 17 -39.37 14.45 1.81
N ALA A 18 -39.00 15.68 2.17
CA ALA A 18 -39.23 16.85 1.35
C ALA A 18 -38.26 16.86 0.16
N ALA A 19 -38.71 17.32 -1.01
CA ALA A 19 -37.83 17.52 -2.16
C ALA A 19 -36.73 18.55 -1.80
N ALA A 20 -35.47 18.14 -1.93
CA ALA A 20 -34.33 19.06 -1.95
C ALA A 20 -34.18 19.61 -3.37
N GLU A 21 -33.75 20.85 -3.52
CA GLU A 21 -33.36 21.39 -4.84
C GLU A 21 -32.26 20.55 -5.48
N ARG A 22 -31.35 20.03 -4.66
CA ARG A 22 -30.26 19.17 -5.09
C ARG A 22 -29.85 18.19 -4.00
N TRP A 23 -29.61 16.95 -4.40
CA TRP A 23 -28.94 15.94 -3.58
C TRP A 23 -27.49 15.79 -4.02
N TYR A 24 -26.57 15.79 -3.06
CA TYR A 24 -25.15 15.54 -3.26
C TYR A 24 -24.84 14.11 -2.82
N GLU A 25 -24.67 13.24 -3.80
CA GLU A 25 -24.36 11.83 -3.56
C GLU A 25 -22.87 11.65 -3.25
N THR A 26 -22.57 10.90 -2.20
CA THR A 26 -21.24 10.35 -1.90
C THR A 26 -21.18 8.87 -2.21
N SER A 27 -22.31 8.17 -2.13
CA SER A 27 -22.47 6.79 -2.56
C SER A 27 -23.93 6.48 -2.87
N ILE A 28 -24.22 5.29 -3.41
CA ILE A 28 -25.58 4.88 -3.81
C ILE A 28 -26.61 4.91 -2.66
N ALA A 29 -26.16 4.88 -1.39
CA ALA A 29 -27.02 4.94 -0.21
C ALA A 29 -26.69 6.10 0.73
N GLU A 30 -25.72 6.94 0.38
CA GLU A 30 -25.27 8.07 1.20
C GLU A 30 -25.31 9.35 0.37
N ALA A 31 -26.25 10.22 0.73
CA ALA A 31 -26.40 11.53 0.10
C ALA A 31 -26.65 12.60 1.15
N CYS A 32 -26.33 13.86 0.85
CA CYS A 32 -26.69 15.01 1.67
C CYS A 32 -27.49 16.04 0.85
N CYS A 33 -28.43 16.72 1.50
CA CYS A 33 -29.23 17.75 0.85
C CYS A 33 -28.43 19.06 0.70
N SER A 34 -28.78 19.87 -0.30
CA SER A 34 -28.14 21.16 -0.56
C SER A 34 -28.11 22.09 0.64
N ASP A 35 -29.16 22.12 1.47
CA ASP A 35 -29.20 22.93 2.69
C ASP A 35 -28.07 22.58 3.67
N CYS A 36 -27.74 21.29 3.81
CA CYS A 36 -26.66 20.84 4.69
C CYS A 36 -25.27 21.15 4.12
N VAL A 37 -25.11 21.13 2.79
CA VAL A 37 -23.86 21.53 2.14
C VAL A 37 -23.65 23.05 2.29
N ASN A 38 -24.71 23.83 2.05
CA ASN A 38 -24.70 25.29 2.13
C ASN A 38 -24.57 25.82 3.57
N TYR A 39 -24.83 24.98 4.58
CA TYR A 39 -24.60 25.32 5.99
C TYR A 39 -23.16 25.84 6.22
N TYR A 40 -22.19 25.26 5.54
CA TYR A 40 -20.77 25.61 5.65
C TYR A 40 -20.36 26.88 4.91
N SER A 41 -21.30 27.52 4.20
CA SER A 41 -21.01 28.76 3.46
C SER A 41 -21.24 30.03 4.28
N LYS A 42 -22.01 29.98 5.38
CA LYS A 42 -22.38 31.17 6.16
C LYS A 42 -22.42 30.91 7.67
N GLY A 43 -22.31 31.98 8.46
CA GLY A 43 -22.56 31.96 9.91
C GLY A 43 -21.68 30.99 10.70
N ALA A 44 -22.28 30.23 11.62
CA ALA A 44 -21.57 29.26 12.46
C ALA A 44 -20.92 28.12 11.66
N GLY A 45 -21.59 27.64 10.61
CA GLY A 45 -21.03 26.60 9.75
C GLY A 45 -19.79 27.09 9.01
N LYS A 46 -19.77 28.35 8.55
CA LYS A 46 -18.57 28.93 7.91
C LYS A 46 -17.37 28.98 8.86
N ARG A 47 -17.57 29.37 10.12
CA ARG A 47 -16.48 29.35 11.12
C ARG A 47 -15.92 27.95 11.33
N ALA A 48 -16.79 26.95 11.50
CA ALA A 48 -16.38 25.55 11.63
C ALA A 48 -15.64 25.04 10.37
N ALA A 49 -16.05 25.48 9.18
CA ALA A 49 -15.35 25.19 7.94
C ALA A 49 -13.94 25.78 7.91
N ASP A 50 -13.81 27.06 8.29
CA ASP A 50 -12.54 27.77 8.28
C ASP A 50 -11.56 27.17 9.30
N GLU A 51 -12.04 26.82 10.50
CA GLU A 51 -11.26 26.09 11.52
C GLU A 51 -10.78 24.73 11.02
N PHE A 52 -11.67 23.94 10.41
CA PHE A 52 -11.29 22.64 9.84
C PHE A 52 -10.25 22.78 8.73
N GLN A 53 -10.46 23.73 7.81
CA GLN A 53 -9.57 23.95 6.66
C GLN A 53 -8.23 24.55 7.05
N ALA A 54 -8.18 25.36 8.12
CA ALA A 54 -6.91 25.82 8.70
C ALA A 54 -6.06 24.65 9.22
N ALA A 55 -6.71 23.64 9.81
CA ALA A 55 -6.02 22.47 10.36
C ALA A 55 -5.71 21.36 9.32
N HIS A 56 -6.53 21.23 8.26
CA HIS A 56 -6.52 20.06 7.36
C HIS A 56 -6.37 20.40 5.87
N GLY A 57 -6.25 21.68 5.51
CA GLY A 57 -6.16 22.16 4.14
C GLY A 57 -7.52 22.46 3.50
N ARG A 58 -7.49 23.17 2.37
CA ARG A 58 -8.70 23.58 1.63
C ARG A 58 -9.42 22.36 1.05
N CYS A 59 -10.75 22.41 1.06
CA CYS A 59 -11.62 21.40 0.46
C CYS A 59 -12.94 22.02 0.00
N SER A 60 -13.72 21.30 -0.81
CA SER A 60 -15.06 21.77 -1.18
C SER A 60 -16.03 21.66 0.00
N ALA A 61 -17.14 22.42 -0.02
CA ALA A 61 -18.19 22.28 1.00
C ALA A 61 -18.81 20.88 1.03
N LYS A 62 -18.86 20.20 -0.12
CA LYS A 62 -19.31 18.81 -0.24
C LYS A 62 -18.36 17.88 0.53
N ASP A 63 -17.06 18.00 0.30
CA ASP A 63 -16.06 17.15 0.94
C ASP A 63 -15.97 17.40 2.44
N LEU A 64 -16.07 18.67 2.85
CA LEU A 64 -16.14 19.03 4.26
C LEU A 64 -17.35 18.38 4.94
N THR A 65 -18.52 18.46 4.31
CA THR A 65 -19.76 17.86 4.84
C THR A 65 -19.60 16.34 4.97
N ALA A 66 -18.99 15.68 3.99
CA ALA A 66 -18.70 14.23 4.06
C ALA A 66 -17.67 13.89 5.14
N ARG A 67 -16.57 14.65 5.25
CA ARG A 67 -15.52 14.39 6.26
C ARG A 67 -16.01 14.56 7.69
N LEU A 68 -16.95 15.47 7.93
CA LEU A 68 -17.48 15.74 9.26
C LEU A 68 -18.63 14.83 9.66
N HIS A 69 -19.49 14.44 8.72
CA HIS A 69 -20.77 13.79 9.05
C HIS A 69 -21.02 12.43 8.44
N LEU A 70 -20.20 11.99 7.49
CA LEU A 70 -20.39 10.66 6.94
C LEU A 70 -20.11 9.64 8.06
N PRO A 71 -21.03 8.69 8.33
CA PRO A 71 -20.92 7.80 9.48
C PRO A 71 -19.63 6.97 9.39
N LEU A 72 -18.96 6.79 10.52
CA LEU A 72 -17.86 5.84 10.61
C LEU A 72 -18.41 4.45 10.83
N TYR A 73 -17.84 3.46 10.15
CA TYR A 73 -18.20 2.06 10.35
C TYR A 73 -17.02 1.28 10.93
N VAL A 74 -17.31 0.44 11.92
CA VAL A 74 -16.32 -0.38 12.61
C VAL A 74 -16.79 -1.81 12.67
N ARG A 75 -15.86 -2.75 12.52
CA ARG A 75 -16.14 -4.18 12.47
C ARG A 75 -15.79 -4.82 13.80
N CYS A 76 -16.72 -5.59 14.36
CA CYS A 76 -16.49 -6.33 15.60
C CYS A 76 -15.39 -7.37 15.42
N GLU A 77 -14.38 -7.34 16.29
CA GLU A 77 -13.21 -8.21 16.23
C GLU A 77 -13.37 -9.54 16.98
N LEU A 78 -14.50 -9.73 17.67
CA LEU A 78 -14.78 -11.01 18.33
C LEU A 78 -14.90 -12.14 17.29
N PRO A 79 -14.21 -13.29 17.46
CA PRO A 79 -14.06 -14.35 16.45
C PRO A 79 -15.35 -14.90 15.84
N ARG A 80 -16.49 -14.77 16.54
CA ARG A 80 -17.81 -15.27 16.10
C ARG A 80 -18.80 -14.18 15.71
N CYS A 81 -18.41 -12.90 15.78
CA CYS A 81 -19.31 -11.78 15.47
C CYS A 81 -19.04 -11.22 14.08
N GLY A 82 -17.93 -10.50 13.90
CA GLY A 82 -17.58 -9.91 12.60
C GLY A 82 -18.54 -8.86 12.05
N LYS A 83 -19.59 -8.48 12.79
CA LYS A 83 -20.62 -7.51 12.40
C LYS A 83 -20.05 -6.10 12.37
N TRP A 84 -20.45 -5.32 11.38
CA TRP A 84 -20.25 -3.90 11.27
C TRP A 84 -21.26 -3.13 12.10
N ARG A 85 -20.82 -2.02 12.68
CA ARG A 85 -21.67 -1.06 13.35
C ARG A 85 -21.33 0.36 12.89
N PRO A 86 -22.34 1.21 12.63
CA PRO A 86 -22.12 2.64 12.50
C PRO A 86 -21.78 3.22 13.87
N LEU A 87 -20.76 4.08 13.97
CA LEU A 87 -20.53 4.87 15.17
C LEU A 87 -21.48 6.08 15.21
N PRO A 88 -21.80 6.58 16.42
CA PRO A 88 -22.51 7.85 16.56
C PRO A 88 -21.81 8.98 15.79
N PRO A 89 -22.55 9.98 15.29
CA PRO A 89 -21.95 11.15 14.64
C PRO A 89 -20.86 11.78 15.49
N CYS A 90 -19.81 12.30 14.85
CA CYS A 90 -18.64 12.91 15.50
C CYS A 90 -17.83 11.99 16.42
N SER A 91 -18.08 10.68 16.45
CA SER A 91 -17.19 9.74 17.13
C SER A 91 -15.84 9.69 16.42
N PRO A 92 -14.70 9.66 17.12
CA PRO A 92 -13.43 9.33 16.48
C PRO A 92 -13.43 7.86 16.04
N LEU A 93 -12.59 7.52 15.05
CA LEU A 93 -12.26 6.11 14.83
C LEU A 93 -11.60 5.54 16.10
N PRO A 94 -11.88 4.28 16.45
CA PRO A 94 -11.17 3.61 17.55
C PRO A 94 -9.67 3.63 17.30
N ASP A 95 -8.89 3.72 18.39
CA ASP A 95 -7.44 3.61 18.33
C ASP A 95 -7.06 2.30 17.63
N PRO A 96 -6.26 2.33 16.54
CA PRO A 96 -5.78 1.14 15.86
C PRO A 96 -5.02 0.14 16.76
N ALA A 97 -4.50 0.58 17.92
CA ALA A 97 -3.86 -0.29 18.90
C ALA A 97 -4.86 -1.08 19.75
N SER A 98 -6.12 -0.63 19.84
CA SER A 98 -7.15 -1.21 20.70
C SER A 98 -8.10 -2.12 19.92
N GLU A 99 -8.54 -3.22 20.54
CA GLU A 99 -9.52 -4.11 19.93
C GLU A 99 -10.93 -3.51 20.01
N TRP A 100 -11.67 -3.55 18.89
CA TRP A 100 -13.04 -3.06 18.87
C TRP A 100 -14.08 -4.19 18.88
N HIS A 101 -15.10 -4.10 19.74
CA HIS A 101 -16.22 -5.04 19.78
C HIS A 101 -17.55 -4.34 20.03
N CYS A 102 -18.67 -5.00 19.69
CA CYS A 102 -20.02 -4.41 19.77
C CYS A 102 -20.42 -3.92 21.17
N GLY A 103 -19.74 -4.34 22.24
CA GLY A 103 -19.99 -3.83 23.60
C GLY A 103 -19.53 -2.38 23.81
N LEU A 104 -18.45 -1.97 23.13
CA LEU A 104 -17.93 -0.59 23.18
C LEU A 104 -18.83 0.38 22.41
N TRP A 105 -19.52 -0.12 21.38
CA TRP A 105 -20.56 0.62 20.66
C TRP A 105 -21.61 1.17 21.62
N GLU A 106 -22.13 0.33 22.53
CA GLU A 106 -23.22 0.73 23.42
C GLU A 106 -22.75 1.70 24.49
N ALA A 107 -21.52 1.58 24.99
CA ALA A 107 -20.96 2.56 25.91
C ALA A 107 -20.93 3.96 25.27
N ALA A 108 -20.46 4.05 24.02
CA ALA A 108 -20.46 5.29 23.24
C ALA A 108 -21.88 5.80 22.95
N ALA A 109 -22.80 4.91 22.59
CA ALA A 109 -24.16 5.28 22.24
C ALA A 109 -25.05 5.63 23.44
N ARG A 110 -24.81 5.01 24.61
CA ARG A 110 -25.44 5.37 25.90
C ARG A 110 -24.98 6.76 26.36
N ALA A 111 -23.71 7.11 26.17
CA ALA A 111 -23.21 8.47 26.43
C ALA A 111 -23.91 9.53 25.56
N HIS A 112 -24.43 9.14 24.39
CA HIS A 112 -25.24 9.98 23.49
C HIS A 112 -26.76 9.73 23.59
N GLY A 113 -27.26 9.15 24.69
CA GLY A 113 -28.70 9.11 25.00
C GLY A 113 -29.52 8.01 24.32
N THR A 114 -28.90 6.99 23.72
CA THR A 114 -29.64 5.85 23.13
C THR A 114 -29.63 4.64 24.07
N ARG A 115 -30.82 4.14 24.45
CA ARG A 115 -30.99 2.93 25.29
C ARG A 115 -31.23 1.68 24.43
N ARG A 116 -30.48 0.61 24.67
CA ARG A 116 -30.86 -0.82 24.54
C ARG A 116 -29.78 -1.70 25.20
N SER A 117 -30.20 -2.78 25.88
CA SER A 117 -29.31 -3.76 26.54
C SER A 117 -29.78 -5.20 26.26
N SER A 118 -28.87 -6.02 25.72
CA SER A 118 -28.69 -7.47 25.97
C SER A 118 -27.82 -8.06 24.86
N GLY A 119 -26.69 -8.69 25.22
CA GLY A 119 -25.79 -9.43 24.32
C GLY A 119 -25.43 -8.71 23.02
N CYS A 120 -24.52 -7.72 23.04
CA CYS A 120 -24.30 -6.77 21.93
C CYS A 120 -23.95 -7.39 20.55
N CYS A 121 -23.41 -8.62 20.53
CA CYS A 121 -23.17 -9.35 19.29
C CYS A 121 -24.40 -10.10 18.75
N ALA A 122 -25.42 -10.35 19.58
CA ALA A 122 -26.68 -10.99 19.19
C ALA A 122 -27.57 -10.03 18.37
N ALA A 123 -27.54 -8.72 18.67
CA ALA A 123 -28.30 -7.72 17.91
C ALA A 123 -28.02 -7.83 16.38
N PRO A 124 -29.05 -7.76 15.52
CA PRO A 124 -28.90 -7.91 14.08
C PRO A 124 -27.96 -6.84 13.51
N GLU A 125 -27.22 -7.17 12.47
CA GLU A 125 -26.41 -6.18 11.74
C GLU A 125 -27.34 -5.31 10.90
N GLU A 126 -27.42 -4.02 11.23
CA GLU A 126 -28.20 -3.04 10.48
C GLU A 126 -27.25 -2.21 9.62
N LEU A 127 -26.97 -2.69 8.41
CA LEU A 127 -26.26 -1.96 7.38
C LEU A 127 -27.21 -1.58 6.24
N PRO A 128 -26.97 -0.46 5.52
CA PRO A 128 -27.63 -0.22 4.25
C PRO A 128 -27.41 -1.40 3.31
N ALA A 129 -28.42 -1.81 2.53
CA ALA A 129 -28.28 -2.91 1.55
C ALA A 129 -27.11 -2.71 0.58
N ALA A 130 -26.81 -1.44 0.26
CA ALA A 130 -25.65 -1.03 -0.54
C ALA A 130 -24.28 -1.40 0.07
N ALA A 131 -24.20 -1.63 1.38
CA ALA A 131 -22.98 -2.08 2.04
C ALA A 131 -22.59 -3.49 1.58
N ALA A 132 -23.58 -4.37 1.36
CA ALA A 132 -23.38 -5.75 0.96
C ALA A 132 -23.00 -5.90 -0.53
N THR A 133 -23.41 -4.93 -1.36
CA THR A 133 -23.17 -4.96 -2.81
C THR A 133 -22.32 -3.77 -3.21
N PRO A 134 -20.97 -3.88 -3.18
CA PRO A 134 -20.12 -2.79 -3.65
C PRO A 134 -20.43 -2.50 -5.12
N PRO A 135 -20.40 -1.22 -5.55
CA PRO A 135 -20.60 -0.89 -6.95
C PRO A 135 -19.61 -1.62 -7.84
N LEU A 136 -20.11 -2.20 -8.94
CA LEU A 136 -19.35 -3.02 -9.88
C LEU A 136 -18.23 -2.24 -10.60
N ARG A 137 -18.27 -0.90 -10.58
CA ARG A 137 -17.26 0.00 -11.14
C ARG A 137 -17.09 1.23 -10.25
N GLU A 138 -15.88 1.77 -10.20
CA GLU A 138 -15.59 2.99 -9.43
C GLU A 138 -16.32 4.23 -9.96
N ALA A 139 -16.69 4.27 -11.25
CA ALA A 139 -17.50 5.34 -11.82
C ALA A 139 -18.89 5.48 -11.14
N ALA A 140 -19.40 4.40 -10.54
CA ALA A 140 -20.64 4.41 -9.77
C ALA A 140 -20.45 4.92 -8.31
N LEU A 141 -19.23 5.34 -7.93
CA LEU A 141 -18.92 6.02 -6.66
C LEU A 141 -18.95 7.57 -6.77
N VAL A 142 -19.44 8.11 -7.88
CA VAL A 142 -19.70 9.54 -8.18
C VAL A 142 -18.51 10.35 -8.74
N GLY A 143 -18.69 10.89 -9.97
CA GLY A 143 -18.06 12.11 -10.53
C GLY A 143 -16.61 12.04 -11.04
N PRO A 144 -16.21 12.86 -12.05
CA PRO A 144 -14.84 12.90 -12.54
C PRO A 144 -13.89 13.40 -11.45
N CYS A 145 -13.09 12.48 -10.90
CA CYS A 145 -12.05 12.81 -9.92
C CYS A 145 -11.00 13.73 -10.54
N ARG A 146 -10.89 14.94 -10.01
CA ARG A 146 -9.68 15.75 -10.16
C ARG A 146 -8.74 15.44 -9.00
N ASP A 147 -7.44 15.67 -9.19
CA ASP A 147 -6.42 15.42 -8.16
C ASP A 147 -6.84 16.04 -6.81
N GLY A 148 -7.20 15.18 -5.84
CA GLY A 148 -7.78 15.58 -4.56
C GLY A 148 -9.02 14.77 -4.12
N ASP A 149 -9.70 14.10 -5.05
CA ASP A 149 -10.97 13.40 -4.82
C ASP A 149 -10.84 11.94 -4.34
N LEU A 150 -9.79 11.61 -3.58
CA LEU A 150 -9.76 10.39 -2.75
C LEU A 150 -10.71 10.59 -1.55
N VAL A 151 -12.00 10.68 -1.83
CA VAL A 151 -13.04 10.71 -0.79
C VAL A 151 -12.94 9.38 -0.04
N ALA A 152 -12.56 9.49 1.23
CA ALA A 152 -12.58 8.43 2.23
C ALA A 152 -11.51 7.33 2.15
N VAL A 153 -10.27 7.64 1.77
CA VAL A 153 -9.19 7.36 2.74
C VAL A 153 -8.75 8.72 3.20
N THR A 154 -8.89 9.00 4.48
CA THR A 154 -8.33 10.22 5.04
C THR A 154 -6.84 10.19 4.73
N MET A 155 -6.43 10.94 3.71
CA MET A 155 -5.04 11.23 3.44
C MET A 155 -4.76 12.65 3.96
N PRO A 156 -4.51 12.87 5.27
CA PRO A 156 -3.80 14.07 5.71
C PRO A 156 -2.41 13.74 6.28
N ARG A 157 -1.48 14.68 6.08
CA ARG A 157 -0.08 14.77 6.57
C ARG A 157 0.94 13.74 6.07
N GLU A 158 0.56 12.52 5.72
CA GLU A 158 1.51 11.41 5.46
C GLU A 158 1.75 11.08 3.97
N ALA A 159 1.25 11.90 3.04
CA ALA A 159 1.35 11.64 1.61
C ALA A 159 2.81 11.43 1.16
N GLY A 160 3.76 12.20 1.71
CA GLY A 160 5.18 12.05 1.42
C GLY A 160 5.77 10.72 1.92
N GLU A 161 5.44 10.30 3.14
CA GLU A 161 5.90 9.00 3.68
C GLU A 161 5.34 7.83 2.88
N MET A 162 4.06 7.90 2.51
CA MET A 162 3.42 6.85 1.75
C MET A 162 4.00 6.79 0.33
N GLN A 163 4.25 7.94 -0.31
CA GLN A 163 4.96 8.00 -1.60
C GLN A 163 6.35 7.39 -1.50
N ALA A 164 7.09 7.70 -0.45
CA ALA A 164 8.41 7.13 -0.22
C ALA A 164 8.33 5.61 0.01
N ALA A 165 7.31 5.11 0.71
CA ALA A 165 7.10 3.67 0.90
C ALA A 165 6.78 2.93 -0.41
N VAL A 166 6.04 3.60 -1.29
CA VAL A 166 5.75 3.08 -2.64
C VAL A 166 6.98 3.09 -3.53
N LEU A 167 7.79 4.16 -3.47
CA LEU A 167 9.06 4.24 -4.17
C LEU A 167 10.04 3.16 -3.70
N ASP A 168 10.09 2.88 -2.40
CA ASP A 168 10.88 1.77 -1.84
C ASP A 168 10.44 0.39 -2.36
N ALA A 169 9.19 0.27 -2.78
CA ALA A 169 8.68 -0.95 -3.42
C ALA A 169 8.95 -0.98 -4.94
N ARG A 170 9.56 0.08 -5.51
CA ARG A 170 9.80 0.28 -6.95
C ARG A 170 8.50 0.26 -7.77
N LEU A 171 7.45 0.90 -7.23
CA LEU A 171 6.14 0.98 -7.86
C LEU A 171 5.76 2.43 -8.14
N PRO A 172 4.95 2.70 -9.18
CA PRO A 172 4.34 4.01 -9.38
C PRO A 172 3.28 4.27 -8.30
N TRP A 173 3.14 5.52 -7.87
CA TRP A 173 2.17 5.89 -6.82
C TRP A 173 0.72 5.94 -7.33
N TRP A 174 0.54 6.40 -8.57
CA TRP A 174 -0.76 6.74 -9.16
C TRP A 174 -1.41 5.61 -9.96
N GLU A 175 -0.70 4.51 -10.21
CA GLU A 175 -1.23 3.41 -11.03
C GLU A 175 -0.77 2.03 -10.56
N LEU A 176 -1.47 1.00 -11.05
CA LEU A 176 -1.12 -0.39 -10.79
C LEU A 176 -0.08 -0.86 -11.80
N SER A 177 0.95 -1.54 -11.30
CA SER A 177 1.97 -2.22 -12.11
C SER A 177 1.36 -3.35 -12.94
N ALA A 178 2.09 -3.78 -13.97
CA ALA A 178 1.70 -4.92 -14.80
C ALA A 178 1.52 -6.21 -13.98
N ALA A 179 2.35 -6.42 -12.95
CA ALA A 179 2.27 -7.59 -12.08
C ALA A 179 0.99 -7.58 -11.22
N GLU A 180 0.60 -6.42 -10.68
CA GLU A 180 -0.65 -6.25 -9.95
C GLU A 180 -1.86 -6.47 -10.87
N ARG A 181 -1.87 -5.86 -12.06
CA ARG A 181 -2.95 -6.03 -13.04
C ARG A 181 -3.14 -7.50 -13.43
N ARG A 182 -2.04 -8.26 -13.63
CA ARG A 182 -2.10 -9.71 -13.91
C ARG A 182 -2.71 -10.51 -12.75
N LEU A 183 -2.41 -10.15 -11.50
CA LEU A 183 -2.98 -10.83 -10.33
C LEU A 183 -4.45 -10.47 -10.08
N TYR A 184 -4.87 -9.27 -10.46
CA TYR A 184 -6.24 -8.83 -10.26
C TYR A 184 -7.17 -9.23 -11.42
N HIS A 185 -6.62 -9.51 -12.60
CA HIS A 185 -7.38 -9.92 -13.77
C HIS A 185 -8.26 -11.15 -13.50
N GLY A 186 -9.53 -11.08 -13.90
CA GLY A 186 -10.54 -12.11 -13.66
C GLY A 186 -11.00 -12.23 -12.21
N THR A 187 -10.61 -11.30 -11.33
CA THR A 187 -11.03 -11.27 -9.92
C THR A 187 -11.96 -10.09 -9.66
N PRO A 188 -12.72 -10.09 -8.54
CA PRO A 188 -13.53 -8.94 -8.13
C PRO A 188 -12.74 -7.63 -7.93
N LEU A 189 -11.40 -7.67 -7.90
CA LEU A 189 -10.55 -6.48 -7.79
C LEU A 189 -10.30 -5.77 -9.14
N GLU A 190 -10.43 -6.47 -10.27
CA GLU A 190 -10.13 -5.91 -11.60
C GLU A 190 -10.84 -4.58 -11.90
N PRO A 191 -12.15 -4.42 -11.62
CA PRO A 191 -12.85 -3.17 -11.91
C PRO A 191 -12.65 -2.08 -10.84
N LEU A 192 -11.77 -2.29 -9.86
CA LEU A 192 -11.59 -1.44 -8.66
C LEU A 192 -10.15 -0.91 -8.47
N PRO A 193 -9.54 -0.27 -9.48
CA PRO A 193 -8.12 0.11 -9.43
C PRO A 193 -7.78 1.12 -8.33
N ARG A 194 -8.61 2.15 -8.07
CA ARG A 194 -8.35 3.14 -7.01
C ARG A 194 -8.46 2.54 -5.61
N ARG A 195 -9.42 1.63 -5.37
CA ARG A 195 -9.49 0.91 -4.07
C ARG A 195 -8.24 0.05 -3.87
N CYS A 196 -7.81 -0.67 -4.90
CA CYS A 196 -6.58 -1.46 -4.87
C CYS A 196 -5.37 -0.57 -4.59
N LEU A 197 -5.27 0.59 -5.24
CA LEU A 197 -4.19 1.56 -5.02
C LEU A 197 -4.16 2.10 -3.59
N ALA A 198 -5.32 2.52 -3.07
CA ALA A 198 -5.42 3.07 -1.72
C ALA A 198 -4.96 2.03 -0.67
N ILE A 199 -5.46 0.79 -0.77
CA ILE A 199 -5.03 -0.30 0.10
C ILE A 199 -3.55 -0.63 -0.10
N ARG A 200 -3.08 -0.70 -1.35
CA ARG A 200 -1.68 -1.04 -1.65
C ARG A 200 -0.72 -0.03 -1.05
N ASN A 201 -0.99 1.26 -1.21
CA ASN A 201 -0.14 2.33 -0.69
C ASN A 201 -0.12 2.33 0.85
N LEU A 202 -1.29 2.11 1.49
CA LEU A 202 -1.39 1.93 2.93
C LEU A 202 -0.55 0.74 3.42
N LEU A 203 -0.68 -0.43 2.78
CA LEU A 203 0.05 -1.63 3.17
C LEU A 203 1.57 -1.47 3.05
N LEU A 204 2.04 -0.78 2.02
CA LEU A 204 3.46 -0.50 1.84
C LEU A 204 3.99 0.46 2.89
N LEU A 205 3.22 1.49 3.28
CA LEU A 205 3.56 2.37 4.40
C LEU A 205 3.63 1.61 5.72
N LEU A 206 2.63 0.78 6.02
CA LEU A 206 2.62 -0.04 7.22
C LEU A 206 3.81 -1.01 7.24
N TRP A 207 4.11 -1.63 6.10
CA TRP A 207 5.28 -2.49 5.95
C TRP A 207 6.57 -1.71 6.24
N ARG A 208 6.76 -0.54 5.62
CA ARG A 208 7.92 0.33 5.85
C ARG A 208 8.10 0.67 7.33
N ARG A 209 7.02 1.04 8.03
CA ARG A 209 7.03 1.34 9.48
C ARG A 209 7.31 0.11 10.37
N ARG A 210 7.12 -1.10 9.85
CA ARG A 210 7.23 -2.36 10.60
C ARG A 210 8.35 -3.28 10.08
N ARG A 211 9.24 -2.81 9.20
CA ARG A 211 10.29 -3.64 8.59
C ARG A 211 11.10 -4.40 9.64
N ALA A 212 11.56 -3.74 10.69
CA ALA A 212 12.33 -4.36 11.78
C ALA A 212 11.61 -5.56 12.43
N SER A 213 10.27 -5.52 12.54
CA SER A 213 9.48 -6.64 13.08
C SER A 213 9.31 -7.81 12.10
N GLY A 214 9.62 -7.61 10.83
CA GLY A 214 9.56 -8.61 9.76
C GLY A 214 8.15 -9.05 9.35
N ARG A 215 7.09 -8.43 9.91
CA ARG A 215 5.70 -8.82 9.61
C ARG A 215 4.70 -7.70 9.90
N ILE A 216 3.72 -7.54 9.01
CA ILE A 216 2.43 -6.90 9.24
C ILE A 216 1.31 -7.94 9.15
N SER A 217 0.36 -7.91 10.07
CA SER A 217 -0.82 -8.76 10.03
C SER A 217 -1.98 -8.10 9.27
N LEU A 218 -2.89 -8.93 8.76
CA LEU A 218 -4.11 -8.44 8.12
C LEU A 218 -4.99 -7.66 9.10
N GLN A 219 -4.98 -8.04 10.38
CA GLN A 219 -5.79 -7.37 11.41
C GLN A 219 -5.25 -5.98 11.73
N GLU A 220 -3.94 -5.83 11.89
CA GLU A 220 -3.31 -4.50 12.04
C GLU A 220 -3.61 -3.62 10.83
N ALA A 221 -3.43 -4.15 9.61
CA ALA A 221 -3.75 -3.42 8.39
C ALA A 221 -5.22 -3.00 8.34
N ARG A 222 -6.13 -3.87 8.77
CA ARG A 222 -7.57 -3.57 8.88
C ARG A 222 -7.82 -2.43 9.84
N ARG A 223 -7.21 -2.41 11.02
CA ARG A 223 -7.36 -1.33 12.01
C ARG A 223 -6.82 0.02 11.48
N SER A 224 -5.83 -0.01 10.60
CA SER A 224 -5.25 1.20 9.99
C SER A 224 -6.04 1.78 8.80
N VAL A 225 -7.10 1.11 8.31
CA VAL A 225 -7.94 1.68 7.24
C VAL A 225 -8.79 2.81 7.81
N ASN A 226 -8.39 4.05 7.51
CA ASN A 226 -9.07 5.27 7.94
C ASN A 226 -9.97 5.79 6.80
N ALA A 227 -11.27 5.50 6.89
CA ALA A 227 -12.27 5.84 5.88
C ALA A 227 -13.62 6.08 6.55
N CYS A 228 -14.40 7.01 6.02
CA CYS A 228 -15.79 7.22 6.42
C CYS A 228 -16.78 6.57 5.44
N GLY A 229 -18.01 6.38 5.90
CA GLY A 229 -19.12 5.84 5.12
C GLY A 229 -18.94 4.39 4.70
N LEU A 230 -19.77 3.97 3.75
CA LEU A 230 -19.71 2.64 3.15
C LEU A 230 -18.36 2.34 2.47
N HIS A 231 -17.60 3.38 2.11
CA HIS A 231 -16.27 3.22 1.55
C HIS A 231 -15.33 2.43 2.47
N ARG A 232 -15.44 2.59 3.79
CA ARG A 232 -14.66 1.83 4.78
C ARG A 232 -14.91 0.32 4.69
N ILE A 233 -16.17 -0.06 4.48
CA ILE A 233 -16.61 -1.45 4.36
C ILE A 233 -16.07 -2.04 3.05
N TRP A 234 -16.18 -1.28 1.96
CA TRP A 234 -15.68 -1.72 0.66
C TRP A 234 -14.15 -1.84 0.60
N LEU A 235 -13.42 -0.93 1.24
CA LEU A 235 -11.98 -1.03 1.43
C LEU A 235 -11.61 -2.26 2.28
N ASP A 236 -12.38 -2.58 3.32
CA ASP A 236 -12.18 -3.81 4.11
C ASP A 236 -12.34 -5.07 3.27
N GLY A 237 -13.29 -5.07 2.33
CA GLY A 237 -13.50 -6.17 1.39
C GLY A 237 -12.34 -6.35 0.41
N ALA A 238 -11.76 -5.24 -0.07
CA ALA A 238 -10.59 -5.25 -0.96
C ALA A 238 -9.27 -5.56 -0.22
N LEU A 239 -9.21 -5.32 1.09
CA LEU A 239 -7.98 -5.42 1.86
C LEU A 239 -7.35 -6.83 1.86
N PRO A 240 -8.05 -7.92 2.22
CA PRO A 240 -7.47 -9.26 2.22
C PRO A 240 -6.86 -9.68 0.87
N PRO A 241 -7.57 -9.60 -0.28
CA PRO A 241 -6.99 -10.04 -1.55
C PRO A 241 -5.80 -9.18 -2.00
N VAL A 242 -5.81 -7.85 -1.78
CA VAL A 242 -4.65 -7.00 -2.06
C VAL A 242 -3.47 -7.35 -1.13
N PHE A 243 -3.72 -7.56 0.15
CA PHE A 243 -2.70 -8.00 1.11
C PHE A 243 -2.05 -9.32 0.67
N HIS A 244 -2.83 -10.31 0.26
CA HIS A 244 -2.32 -11.58 -0.25
C HIS A 244 -1.54 -11.41 -1.56
N ALA A 245 -1.99 -10.54 -2.46
CA ALA A 245 -1.29 -10.24 -3.70
C ALA A 245 0.09 -9.62 -3.44
N LEU A 246 0.18 -8.61 -2.57
CA LEU A 246 1.48 -7.98 -2.23
C LEU A 246 2.43 -8.95 -1.53
N ARG A 247 1.91 -9.84 -0.67
CA ARG A 247 2.71 -10.93 -0.07
C ARG A 247 3.24 -11.89 -1.14
N ARG A 248 2.41 -12.26 -2.12
CA ARG A 248 2.80 -13.14 -3.23
C ARG A 248 3.82 -12.49 -4.16
N LEU A 249 3.72 -11.18 -4.37
CA LEU A 249 4.70 -10.39 -5.12
C LEU A 249 6.01 -10.14 -4.34
N GLY A 250 6.09 -10.54 -3.06
CA GLY A 250 7.26 -10.29 -2.22
C GLY A 250 7.46 -8.81 -1.89
N LEU A 251 6.40 -8.00 -1.92
CA LEU A 251 6.46 -6.56 -1.65
C LEU A 251 6.26 -6.24 -0.16
N ILE A 252 5.58 -7.12 0.58
CA ILE A 252 5.39 -7.04 2.02
C ILE A 252 5.61 -8.42 2.65
N ASN A 253 5.91 -8.47 3.94
CA ASN A 253 6.07 -9.71 4.72
C ASN A 253 7.09 -10.69 4.10
N PHE A 254 8.12 -10.17 3.45
CA PHE A 254 9.33 -10.94 3.18
C PHE A 254 10.26 -10.73 4.37
N SER A 255 10.86 -11.81 4.88
CA SER A 255 11.65 -11.72 6.11
C SER A 255 13.04 -12.34 5.95
N ALA A 256 14.00 -11.94 6.76
CA ALA A 256 15.27 -12.64 7.02
C ALA A 256 15.29 -13.35 8.40
N GLY A 257 14.38 -13.00 9.32
CA GLY A 257 14.40 -13.50 10.70
C GLY A 257 14.19 -15.02 10.86
N PRO A 258 14.49 -15.60 12.03
CA PRO A 258 14.45 -17.06 12.21
C PRO A 258 13.03 -17.66 12.19
N ARG A 259 12.00 -16.86 12.53
CA ARG A 259 10.60 -17.32 12.57
C ARG A 259 9.90 -17.07 11.24
N LEU A 260 9.39 -18.14 10.63
CA LEU A 260 8.55 -18.07 9.44
C LEU A 260 7.08 -18.14 9.83
N SER A 261 6.29 -17.16 9.41
CA SER A 261 4.83 -17.27 9.42
C SER A 261 4.40 -18.01 8.16
N LEU A 262 4.04 -19.28 8.32
CA LEU A 262 3.57 -20.13 7.22
C LEU A 262 2.13 -19.76 6.87
N SER A 263 1.84 -19.72 5.58
CA SER A 263 0.49 -19.55 5.03
C SER A 263 0.00 -20.88 4.47
N VAL A 264 -1.32 -21.06 4.42
CA VAL A 264 -1.91 -22.21 3.72
C VAL A 264 -1.71 -21.98 2.21
N PRO A 265 -1.16 -22.95 1.47
CA PRO A 265 -1.06 -22.85 0.02
C PRO A 265 -2.44 -22.66 -0.61
N THR A 266 -2.54 -21.80 -1.61
CA THR A 266 -3.77 -21.58 -2.37
C THR A 266 -3.55 -21.75 -3.87
N ASN A 267 -4.59 -22.19 -4.58
CA ASN A 267 -4.60 -22.23 -6.04
C ASN A 267 -4.86 -20.82 -6.63
N GLU A 268 -4.86 -20.72 -7.97
CA GLU A 268 -5.12 -19.45 -8.69
C GLU A 268 -6.46 -18.81 -8.34
N ARG A 269 -7.43 -19.60 -7.84
CA ARG A 269 -8.75 -19.15 -7.40
C ARG A 269 -8.82 -18.84 -5.90
N GLY A 270 -7.68 -18.83 -5.20
CA GLY A 270 -7.59 -18.52 -3.77
C GLY A 270 -8.08 -19.63 -2.83
N ARG A 271 -8.35 -20.84 -3.34
CA ARG A 271 -8.80 -21.98 -2.52
C ARG A 271 -7.60 -22.74 -1.96
N ALA A 272 -7.74 -23.29 -0.76
CA ALA A 272 -6.73 -24.14 -0.15
C ALA A 272 -6.30 -25.25 -1.13
N ALA A 273 -5.00 -25.42 -1.27
CA ALA A 273 -4.37 -26.39 -2.16
C ALA A 273 -3.32 -27.20 -1.38
N PRO A 274 -3.04 -28.44 -1.81
CA PRO A 274 -1.97 -29.22 -1.19
C PRO A 274 -0.61 -28.55 -1.40
N PRO A 275 0.32 -28.62 -0.42
CA PRO A 275 1.69 -28.14 -0.59
C PRO A 275 2.40 -28.79 -1.78
N LEU A 276 2.88 -27.97 -2.71
CA LEU A 276 3.79 -28.42 -3.77
C LEU A 276 5.18 -28.79 -3.22
N ARG A 277 5.81 -29.80 -3.83
CA ARG A 277 7.24 -30.10 -3.67
C ARG A 277 7.99 -29.39 -4.78
N VAL A 278 8.95 -28.54 -4.42
CA VAL A 278 9.67 -27.69 -5.38
C VAL A 278 11.17 -27.91 -5.20
N VAL A 279 11.88 -28.24 -6.27
CA VAL A 279 13.35 -28.29 -6.24
C VAL A 279 13.89 -26.93 -6.65
N VAL A 280 14.76 -26.37 -5.82
CA VAL A 280 15.48 -25.11 -6.09
C VAL A 280 16.95 -25.46 -6.29
N VAL A 281 17.50 -25.15 -7.46
CA VAL A 281 18.90 -25.41 -7.80
C VAL A 281 19.74 -24.17 -7.50
N GLY A 282 20.74 -24.32 -6.62
CA GLY A 282 21.61 -23.27 -6.11
C GLY A 282 21.13 -22.69 -4.77
N ALA A 283 22.02 -22.67 -3.78
CA ALA A 283 21.86 -22.05 -2.46
C ALA A 283 22.57 -20.68 -2.36
N GLY A 284 22.64 -19.94 -3.47
CA GLY A 284 22.94 -18.51 -3.45
C GLY A 284 21.75 -17.66 -2.98
N ILE A 285 21.92 -16.35 -2.86
CA ILE A 285 20.88 -15.44 -2.34
C ILE A 285 19.53 -15.57 -3.09
N ALA A 286 19.55 -15.76 -4.41
CA ALA A 286 18.34 -15.93 -5.22
C ALA A 286 17.59 -17.23 -4.87
N GLY A 287 18.31 -18.36 -4.82
CA GLY A 287 17.72 -19.66 -4.49
C GLY A 287 17.24 -19.73 -3.04
N LEU A 288 18.02 -19.18 -2.10
CA LEU A 288 17.62 -19.09 -0.69
C LEU A 288 16.39 -18.19 -0.51
N ALA A 289 16.33 -17.05 -1.20
CA ALA A 289 15.15 -16.18 -1.17
C ALA A 289 13.91 -16.89 -1.73
N ALA A 290 14.04 -17.58 -2.87
CA ALA A 290 12.95 -18.34 -3.48
C ALA A 290 12.47 -19.48 -2.56
N ALA A 291 13.38 -20.31 -2.07
CA ALA A 291 13.06 -21.40 -1.14
C ALA A 291 12.37 -20.86 0.13
N ARG A 292 12.87 -19.75 0.66
CA ARG A 292 12.29 -19.12 1.85
C ARG A 292 10.86 -18.63 1.60
N GLN A 293 10.61 -17.94 0.48
CA GLN A 293 9.26 -17.49 0.12
C GLN A 293 8.31 -18.67 -0.11
N LEU A 294 8.75 -19.69 -0.85
CA LEU A 294 7.98 -20.92 -1.06
C LEU A 294 7.60 -21.59 0.27
N ARG A 295 8.54 -21.65 1.22
CA ARG A 295 8.28 -22.16 2.57
C ARG A 295 7.24 -21.31 3.28
N MET A 296 7.35 -19.98 3.24
CA MET A 296 6.38 -19.04 3.84
C MET A 296 4.97 -19.17 3.22
N TRP A 297 4.87 -19.56 1.96
CA TRP A 297 3.61 -19.85 1.28
C TRP A 297 3.09 -21.27 1.55
N GLY A 298 3.75 -22.02 2.42
CA GLY A 298 3.32 -23.36 2.87
C GLY A 298 3.79 -24.50 1.96
N HIS A 299 4.63 -24.24 0.96
CA HIS A 299 5.19 -25.26 0.09
C HIS A 299 6.39 -25.98 0.74
N ARG A 300 6.88 -27.03 0.07
CA ARG A 300 7.99 -27.89 0.51
C ARG A 300 9.17 -27.76 -0.46
N PRO A 301 10.00 -26.71 -0.34
CA PRO A 301 11.19 -26.55 -1.15
C PRO A 301 12.31 -27.49 -0.71
N LEU A 302 13.01 -28.10 -1.67
CA LEU A 302 14.29 -28.79 -1.51
C LEU A 302 15.36 -28.00 -2.25
N VAL A 303 16.40 -27.53 -1.55
CA VAL A 303 17.50 -26.77 -2.16
C VAL A 303 18.67 -27.71 -2.46
N LEU A 304 19.15 -27.72 -3.69
CA LEU A 304 20.31 -28.48 -4.13
C LEU A 304 21.45 -27.52 -4.46
N GLU A 305 22.58 -27.64 -3.76
CA GLU A 305 23.77 -26.81 -3.98
C GLU A 305 24.93 -27.67 -4.43
N ALA A 306 25.69 -27.18 -5.42
CA ALA A 306 26.84 -27.90 -5.97
C ALA A 306 28.07 -27.79 -5.07
N GLN A 307 28.22 -26.66 -4.37
CA GLN A 307 29.32 -26.41 -3.44
C GLN A 307 29.08 -27.05 -2.07
N LYS A 308 30.16 -27.19 -1.29
CA LYS A 308 30.10 -27.62 0.11
C LYS A 308 29.60 -26.54 1.08
N ARG A 309 29.11 -25.41 0.57
CA ARG A 309 28.66 -24.25 1.35
C ARG A 309 27.52 -23.54 0.64
N ILE A 310 26.72 -22.80 1.41
CA ILE A 310 25.70 -21.88 0.88
C ILE A 310 26.30 -20.50 0.58
N GLY A 311 25.47 -19.60 0.04
CA GLY A 311 25.79 -18.19 -0.22
C GLY A 311 26.25 -17.91 -1.65
N GLY A 312 26.86 -18.88 -2.33
CA GLY A 312 27.34 -18.73 -3.70
C GLY A 312 28.37 -17.60 -3.79
N ARG A 313 28.06 -16.54 -4.55
CA ARG A 313 28.89 -15.33 -4.70
C ARG A 313 28.90 -14.42 -3.47
N VAL A 314 28.03 -14.66 -2.48
CA VAL A 314 28.13 -14.05 -1.16
C VAL A 314 28.95 -14.99 -0.30
N ARG A 315 30.16 -14.57 0.07
CA ARG A 315 31.13 -15.38 0.81
C ARG A 315 31.90 -14.47 1.74
N THR A 316 31.88 -14.81 3.01
CA THR A 316 32.67 -14.16 4.05
C THR A 316 33.68 -15.18 4.57
N GLU A 317 34.94 -14.79 4.68
CA GLU A 317 36.02 -15.56 5.28
C GLU A 317 36.53 -14.82 6.53
N GLU A 318 37.13 -15.56 7.46
CA GLU A 318 37.77 -14.95 8.62
C GLU A 318 39.27 -14.78 8.35
N LEU A 319 39.75 -13.53 8.38
CA LEU A 319 41.16 -13.21 8.21
C LEU A 319 41.64 -12.43 9.44
N GLY A 320 42.52 -13.03 10.24
CA GLY A 320 43.06 -12.40 11.45
C GLY A 320 41.98 -12.06 12.49
N GLY A 321 40.91 -12.87 12.59
CA GLY A 321 39.78 -12.64 13.51
C GLY A 321 38.76 -11.62 13.00
N VAL A 322 38.91 -11.11 11.77
CA VAL A 322 38.00 -10.14 11.15
C VAL A 322 37.23 -10.81 10.01
N PRO A 323 35.90 -10.65 9.93
CA PRO A 323 35.13 -11.12 8.78
C PRO A 323 35.43 -10.24 7.55
N VAL A 324 35.88 -10.86 6.47
CA VAL A 324 36.18 -10.22 5.18
C VAL A 324 35.31 -10.85 4.10
N ASP A 325 34.55 -10.01 3.40
CA ASP A 325 33.75 -10.47 2.26
C ASP A 325 34.64 -10.69 1.04
N MET A 326 34.67 -11.93 0.55
CA MET A 326 35.38 -12.35 -0.65
C MET A 326 34.51 -12.23 -1.92
N GLY A 327 33.36 -11.56 -1.81
CA GLY A 327 32.34 -11.49 -2.84
C GLY A 327 31.51 -10.21 -2.73
N ALA A 328 30.18 -10.34 -2.70
CA ALA A 328 29.31 -9.17 -2.57
C ALA A 328 29.46 -8.51 -1.18
N MET A 329 29.97 -7.28 -1.16
CA MET A 329 30.19 -6.50 0.07
C MET A 329 29.44 -5.15 0.09
N LEU A 330 29.12 -4.59 -1.08
CA LEU A 330 28.54 -3.25 -1.20
C LEU A 330 27.04 -3.30 -1.52
N LEU A 331 26.28 -2.47 -0.80
CA LEU A 331 24.89 -2.17 -1.11
C LEU A 331 24.83 -0.89 -1.94
N VAL A 332 24.61 -1.03 -3.25
CA VAL A 332 24.50 0.12 -4.17
C VAL A 332 23.08 0.68 -4.12
N GLY A 333 22.92 1.86 -3.52
CA GLY A 333 21.65 2.56 -3.38
C GLY A 333 20.72 1.93 -2.33
N THR A 334 20.24 2.75 -1.38
CA THR A 334 19.38 2.29 -0.28
C THR A 334 17.89 2.40 -0.61
N VAL A 335 17.51 3.43 -1.37
CA VAL A 335 16.12 3.63 -1.80
C VAL A 335 15.73 2.52 -2.78
N GLY A 336 14.60 1.87 -2.51
CA GLY A 336 14.14 0.79 -3.37
C GLY A 336 14.92 -0.52 -3.24
N ASN A 337 15.87 -0.65 -2.31
CA ASN A 337 16.69 -1.85 -2.18
C ASN A 337 16.11 -2.83 -1.13
N PRO A 338 15.71 -4.05 -1.51
CA PRO A 338 15.09 -4.99 -0.58
C PRO A 338 16.05 -5.46 0.52
N LEU A 339 17.37 -5.36 0.30
CA LEU A 339 18.36 -5.72 1.30
C LEU A 339 18.33 -4.76 2.49
N VAL A 340 17.94 -3.50 2.32
CA VAL A 340 17.80 -2.55 3.44
C VAL A 340 16.76 -3.06 4.44
N ALA A 341 15.61 -3.54 3.95
CA ALA A 341 14.58 -4.13 4.81
C ALA A 341 15.08 -5.40 5.53
N LEU A 342 15.94 -6.21 4.90
CA LEU A 342 16.52 -7.38 5.54
C LEU A 342 17.58 -6.99 6.59
N CYS A 343 18.40 -5.97 6.32
CA CYS A 343 19.35 -5.42 7.28
C CYS A 343 18.64 -4.90 8.52
N GLU A 344 17.56 -4.13 8.36
CA GLU A 344 16.73 -3.64 9.47
C GLU A 344 16.14 -4.80 10.31
N GLN A 345 15.71 -5.89 9.66
CA GLN A 345 15.18 -7.07 10.35
C GLN A 345 16.24 -7.87 11.11
N LEU A 346 17.48 -7.89 10.60
CA LEU A 346 18.60 -8.59 11.21
C LEU A 346 19.36 -7.71 12.22
N GLY A 347 19.01 -6.42 12.33
CA GLY A 347 19.75 -5.47 13.15
C GLY A 347 21.13 -5.11 12.59
N CYS A 348 21.35 -5.32 11.29
CA CYS A 348 22.62 -4.98 10.64
C CYS A 348 22.75 -3.45 10.52
N ARG A 349 23.90 -2.92 10.92
CA ARG A 349 24.23 -1.51 10.72
C ARG A 349 24.84 -1.33 9.32
N LEU A 350 24.33 -0.35 8.58
CA LEU A 350 24.92 0.06 7.31
C LEU A 350 25.91 1.19 7.56
N HIS A 351 27.11 1.08 7.00
CA HIS A 351 28.08 2.16 6.98
C HIS A 351 28.01 2.87 5.63
N ALA A 352 27.75 4.17 5.64
CA ALA A 352 27.74 4.97 4.42
C ALA A 352 29.19 5.24 3.99
N LEU A 353 29.51 4.92 2.74
CA LEU A 353 30.80 5.29 2.15
C LEU A 353 30.76 6.75 1.74
N ASP A 354 31.70 7.53 2.27
CA ASP A 354 31.90 8.90 1.82
C ASP A 354 32.55 8.89 0.44
N ARG A 355 31.77 9.26 -0.57
CA ARG A 355 32.22 9.30 -1.97
C ARG A 355 33.10 10.52 -2.27
N THR A 356 33.21 11.46 -1.34
CA THR A 356 34.09 12.63 -1.47
C THR A 356 35.51 12.36 -0.98
N GLN A 357 35.74 11.23 -0.30
CA GLN A 357 37.02 10.87 0.30
C GLN A 357 37.60 9.60 -0.35
N CYS A 358 37.91 9.69 -1.64
CA CYS A 358 38.61 8.65 -2.38
C CYS A 358 39.86 9.22 -3.07
N PRO A 359 40.91 9.58 -2.30
CA PRO A 359 42.13 10.13 -2.87
C PRO A 359 42.79 9.15 -3.84
N LEU A 360 43.31 9.68 -4.95
CA LEU A 360 44.10 8.91 -5.90
C LEU A 360 45.59 9.05 -5.56
N TYR A 361 46.30 7.93 -5.57
CA TYR A 361 47.75 7.87 -5.37
C TYR A 361 48.43 7.37 -6.64
N ASP A 362 49.52 8.03 -7.03
CA ASP A 362 50.46 7.52 -8.03
C ASP A 362 51.69 6.96 -7.31
N GLY A 363 51.74 5.64 -7.18
CA GLY A 363 52.65 4.97 -6.26
C GLY A 363 52.34 5.35 -4.80
N GLU A 364 53.27 6.04 -4.14
CA GLU A 364 53.11 6.53 -2.76
C GLU A 364 52.70 8.01 -2.68
N GLU A 365 52.70 8.71 -3.81
CA GLU A 365 52.42 10.16 -3.86
C GLU A 365 50.93 10.43 -4.07
N LEU A 366 50.38 11.35 -3.28
CA LEU A 366 49.00 11.80 -3.45
C LEU A 366 48.89 12.67 -4.72
N LEU A 367 47.94 12.33 -5.59
CA LEU A 367 47.70 13.06 -6.84
C LEU A 367 47.16 14.46 -6.56
N ASP A 368 47.61 15.45 -7.35
CA ASP A 368 47.08 16.81 -7.31
C ASP A 368 45.56 16.82 -7.58
N PRO A 369 44.72 17.38 -6.68
CA PRO A 369 43.28 17.47 -6.87
C PRO A 369 42.82 18.13 -8.17
N LEU A 370 43.61 19.06 -8.72
CA LEU A 370 43.28 19.70 -10.00
C LEU A 370 43.47 18.73 -11.18
N VAL A 371 44.48 17.86 -11.10
CA VAL A 371 44.73 16.83 -12.11
C VAL A 371 43.63 15.77 -12.06
N ASP A 372 43.27 15.31 -10.86
CA ASP A 372 42.16 14.39 -10.63
C ASP A 372 40.84 14.94 -11.21
N ALA A 373 40.47 16.17 -10.84
CA ALA A 373 39.26 16.82 -11.35
C ALA A 373 39.23 16.95 -12.88
N ARG A 374 40.38 17.24 -13.52
CA ARG A 374 40.50 17.31 -14.98
C ARG A 374 40.35 15.93 -15.62
N ALA A 375 40.94 14.90 -15.04
CA ALA A 375 40.82 13.53 -15.53
C ALA A 375 39.37 13.04 -15.45
N GLN A 376 38.69 13.28 -14.33
CA GLN A 376 37.28 12.95 -14.14
C GLN A 376 36.40 13.66 -15.19
N ALA A 377 36.60 14.96 -15.43
CA ALA A 377 35.84 15.70 -16.43
C ALA A 377 36.04 15.17 -17.86
N LEU A 378 37.27 14.78 -18.22
CA LEU A 378 37.55 14.15 -19.51
C LEU A 378 36.89 12.78 -19.64
N PHE A 379 36.92 11.97 -18.58
CA PHE A 379 36.28 10.66 -18.54
C PHE A 379 34.76 10.78 -18.72
N ASP A 380 34.12 11.68 -17.97
CA ASP A 380 32.67 11.91 -18.07
C ASP A 380 32.28 12.44 -19.46
N GLY A 381 33.05 13.39 -20.01
CA GLY A 381 32.82 13.89 -21.38
C GLY A 381 32.99 12.81 -22.46
N PHE A 382 33.91 11.88 -22.29
CA PHE A 382 34.03 10.73 -23.17
C PHE A 382 32.81 9.81 -23.08
N LEU A 383 32.31 9.52 -21.87
CA LEU A 383 31.09 8.74 -21.70
C LEU A 383 29.87 9.40 -22.34
N GLU A 384 29.72 10.72 -22.17
CA GLU A 384 28.64 11.48 -22.80
C GLU A 384 28.69 11.43 -24.33
N GLU A 385 29.88 11.61 -24.93
CA GLU A 385 30.01 11.53 -26.39
C GLU A 385 29.77 10.11 -26.90
N THR A 386 30.23 9.06 -26.21
CA THR A 386 29.95 7.68 -26.60
C THR A 386 28.45 7.36 -26.54
N GLN A 387 27.73 7.87 -25.54
CA GLN A 387 26.28 7.77 -25.48
C GLN A 387 25.62 8.49 -26.64
N ARG A 388 26.03 9.73 -26.93
CA ARG A 388 25.52 10.53 -28.07
C ARG A 388 25.71 9.81 -29.39
N LEU A 389 26.88 9.22 -29.62
CA LEU A 389 27.18 8.47 -30.84
C LEU A 389 26.34 7.19 -30.93
N ARG A 390 26.12 6.49 -29.82
CA ARG A 390 25.24 5.31 -29.77
C ARG A 390 23.81 5.68 -30.16
N GLU A 391 23.27 6.76 -29.61
CA GLU A 391 21.92 7.24 -29.90
C GLU A 391 21.77 7.68 -31.37
N LYS A 392 22.81 8.26 -31.97
CA LYS A 392 22.83 8.63 -33.40
C LYS A 392 22.96 7.44 -34.35
N ARG A 393 23.72 6.40 -33.96
CA ARG A 393 24.01 5.22 -34.81
C ARG A 393 22.90 4.18 -34.81
N VAL A 394 22.11 4.09 -33.75
CA VAL A 394 20.92 3.23 -33.75
C VAL A 394 19.89 3.93 -34.64
N PRO A 395 19.51 3.37 -35.81
CA PRO A 395 18.34 3.89 -36.52
C PRO A 395 17.20 3.90 -35.52
N LYS A 396 16.27 4.87 -35.60
CA LYS A 396 15.00 4.82 -34.86
C LYS A 396 14.13 3.62 -35.30
N ARG A 397 14.69 2.41 -35.42
CA ARG A 397 13.92 1.19 -35.21
C ARG A 397 13.40 1.32 -33.79
N LYS A 398 12.08 1.24 -33.65
CA LYS A 398 11.40 0.91 -32.40
C LYS A 398 11.88 -0.50 -31.99
N ALA A 399 13.15 -0.63 -31.63
CA ALA A 399 13.66 -1.79 -30.93
C ALA A 399 13.22 -1.59 -29.49
N SER A 400 11.94 -1.87 -29.23
CA SER A 400 11.52 -2.26 -27.91
C SER A 400 12.35 -3.48 -27.56
N LEU A 401 13.40 -3.29 -26.76
CA LEU A 401 14.04 -4.33 -25.97
C LEU A 401 12.96 -4.93 -25.06
N GLY A 402 12.03 -5.75 -25.58
CA GLY A 402 11.09 -6.63 -24.86
C GLY A 402 10.36 -6.08 -23.62
N ILE A 403 10.41 -4.78 -23.37
CA ILE A 403 9.84 -4.06 -22.23
C ILE A 403 9.11 -2.89 -22.87
N SER A 404 8.09 -3.21 -23.67
CA SER A 404 7.03 -2.25 -23.92
C SER A 404 6.38 -1.94 -22.57
N GLU A 405 6.10 -0.67 -22.31
CA GLU A 405 5.07 -0.27 -21.34
C GLU A 405 3.84 -1.17 -21.53
N GLY A 406 3.63 -2.12 -20.61
CA GLY A 406 2.50 -3.07 -20.70
C GLY A 406 2.78 -4.46 -21.28
N GLY A 407 4.02 -4.97 -21.24
CA GLY A 407 4.33 -6.42 -21.14
C GLY A 407 3.47 -7.42 -21.93
N ARG A 408 3.34 -7.24 -23.24
CA ARG A 408 2.91 -8.29 -24.18
C ARG A 408 4.11 -8.70 -25.04
N TRP A 409 4.37 -10.00 -25.11
CA TRP A 409 5.25 -10.57 -26.14
C TRP A 409 4.47 -10.60 -27.45
N GLU A 410 4.95 -9.94 -28.49
CA GLU A 410 4.37 -10.05 -29.82
C GLU A 410 4.61 -11.46 -30.37
N ARG A 411 3.57 -12.05 -30.96
CA ARG A 411 3.54 -13.45 -31.39
C ARG A 411 4.46 -13.74 -32.60
N GLU A 412 5.16 -12.73 -33.10
CA GLU A 412 5.92 -12.75 -34.35
C GLU A 412 7.42 -13.07 -34.14
N GLU A 413 7.95 -12.94 -32.92
CA GLU A 413 9.36 -13.27 -32.59
C GLU A 413 9.61 -14.79 -32.44
N LEU A 414 8.58 -15.64 -32.47
CA LEU A 414 8.69 -17.10 -32.37
C LEU A 414 8.94 -17.82 -33.71
N ARG A 415 9.08 -17.10 -34.83
CA ARG A 415 9.23 -17.70 -36.17
C ARG A 415 10.62 -17.61 -36.80
N ILE A 416 11.60 -17.02 -36.12
CA ILE A 416 12.97 -16.94 -36.64
C ILE A 416 13.89 -17.79 -35.75
N ASN A 417 13.78 -19.10 -35.95
CA ASN A 417 14.82 -20.12 -35.74
C ASN A 417 14.16 -21.49 -35.99
N ASN A 418 14.00 -21.80 -37.27
CA ASN A 418 14.00 -23.17 -37.78
C ASN A 418 14.73 -23.16 -39.12
#